data_AF-A0A0A8UM88-F1
#
_entry.id   AF-A0A0A8UM88-F1
#
_cell.length_a   1.000
_cell.length_b   1.000
_cell.length_c   1.000
_cell.angle_alpha   90.00
_cell.angle_beta   90.00
_cell.angle_gamma   90.00
#
_symmetry.space_group_name_H-M   'P 1'
#
loop_
_entity.id
_entity.type
_entity.pdbx_description
1 polymer ?
#
loop_
_entity_poly.entity_id
_entity_poly.type
_entity_poly.pdbx_seq_one_letter_code
_entity_poly.pdbx_strand_id
1 'polypeptide(L)'
;MSINRLTLQLLEIFEEELQKREKITYVLADNINVQEHVRLHLDENTAYYARKISSLLIKRPRRENYAQLANWQLLETYRLLNTAHCSVLVKDSTKEKLSKFRTILEEIEPLKGLLAAIDKGIVVSPLVCSGHGSWELEDKFIDMSKFDSTVVLISGLGGTLSNELARDVENDLYKVENVVVVKKDEETVPVKSINPSPTFFSRHTTVKKLPDLCLVDGEKSFPKPRVIEPLTARVLFDLSILKSNKNYFSLSTVLEKLNGKNRTIGWSACTVGFNEKGNRVGDFVGYKWTNQSNFMSKKRRLEEERKLDIEMNKKTKTKEKDEEIVATIPPSFI
;
A
#
# COMPACT_ATOMS: atom_id res chain seq x y z
N MET A 1 24.99 -22.00 9.15
CA MET A 1 23.62 -22.50 8.89
C MET A 1 23.48 -22.81 7.41
N SER A 2 22.85 -23.93 7.03
CA SER A 2 22.58 -24.20 5.61
C SER A 2 21.60 -23.18 5.07
N ILE A 3 21.97 -22.50 3.98
CA ILE A 3 21.04 -21.73 3.16
C ILE A 3 19.82 -22.60 2.83
N ASN A 4 18.65 -21.97 2.73
CA ASN A 4 17.34 -22.57 2.51
C ASN A 4 16.71 -23.31 3.70
N ARG A 5 17.46 -23.73 4.73
CA ARG A 5 16.90 -24.59 5.80
C ARG A 5 15.68 -23.96 6.49
N LEU A 6 15.80 -22.72 6.95
CA LEU A 6 14.72 -22.04 7.68
C LEU A 6 13.53 -21.72 6.76
N THR A 7 13.82 -21.34 5.51
CA THR A 7 12.79 -21.09 4.49
C THR A 7 12.00 -22.34 4.16
N LEU A 8 12.66 -23.50 4.07
CA LEU A 8 12.01 -24.80 3.88
C LEU A 8 11.16 -25.18 5.09
N GLN A 9 11.66 -25.00 6.32
CA GLN A 9 10.87 -25.25 7.53
C GLN A 9 9.63 -24.35 7.62
N LEU A 10 9.76 -23.08 7.20
CA LEU A 10 8.60 -22.20 7.10
C LEU A 10 7.62 -22.71 6.04
N LEU A 11 8.11 -23.13 4.86
CA LEU A 11 7.28 -23.64 3.78
C LEU A 11 6.48 -24.88 4.21
N GLU A 12 7.11 -25.80 4.94
CA GLU A 12 6.48 -27.02 5.47
C GLU A 12 5.25 -26.69 6.33
N ILE A 13 5.28 -25.63 7.15
CA ILE A 13 4.12 -25.19 7.95
C ILE A 13 2.91 -24.88 7.05
N PHE A 14 3.13 -24.21 5.91
CA PHE A 14 2.05 -23.87 4.97
C PHE A 14 1.63 -25.06 4.11
N GLU A 15 2.57 -25.90 3.67
CA GLU A 15 2.27 -27.11 2.89
C GLU A 15 1.43 -28.12 3.68
N GLU A 16 1.66 -28.22 4.99
CA GLU A 16 0.82 -29.01 5.91
C GLU A 16 -0.63 -28.50 5.92
N GLU A 17 -0.84 -27.18 5.98
CA GLU A 17 -2.18 -26.59 5.94
C GLU A 17 -2.85 -26.78 4.58
N LEU A 18 -2.10 -26.61 3.49
CA LEU A 18 -2.58 -26.77 2.12
C LEU A 18 -2.80 -28.25 1.72
N GLN A 19 -2.29 -29.19 2.51
CA GLN A 19 -2.24 -30.63 2.20
C GLN A 19 -1.60 -30.91 0.83
N LYS A 20 -0.65 -30.05 0.45
CA LYS A 20 -0.03 -30.07 -0.88
C LYS A 20 1.35 -29.44 -0.80
N ARG A 21 2.31 -30.04 -1.51
CA ARG A 21 3.63 -29.46 -1.72
C ARG A 21 3.58 -28.36 -2.78
N GLU A 22 4.21 -27.24 -2.47
CA GLU A 22 4.38 -26.16 -3.42
C GLU A 22 5.47 -26.49 -4.44
N LYS A 23 5.31 -25.95 -5.65
CA LYS A 23 6.34 -26.08 -6.67
C LYS A 23 7.49 -25.15 -6.30
N ILE A 24 8.57 -25.74 -5.77
CA ILE A 24 9.79 -25.00 -5.43
C ILE A 24 10.35 -24.31 -6.68
N THR A 25 10.53 -22.99 -6.57
CA THR A 25 11.18 -22.17 -7.60
C THR A 25 12.47 -21.62 -7.02
N TYR A 26 13.61 -22.07 -7.55
CA TYR A 26 14.89 -21.57 -7.09
C TYR A 26 15.28 -20.28 -7.81
N VAL A 27 15.74 -19.29 -7.05
CA VAL A 27 16.36 -18.07 -7.57
C VAL A 27 17.88 -18.27 -7.58
N LEU A 28 18.52 -17.90 -8.70
CA LEU A 28 19.98 -17.91 -8.78
C LEU A 28 20.56 -16.84 -7.87
N ALA A 29 21.61 -17.19 -7.12
CA ALA A 29 22.30 -16.25 -6.22
C ALA A 29 22.68 -14.93 -6.89
N ASP A 30 23.13 -14.99 -8.15
CA ASP A 30 23.55 -13.81 -8.93
C ASP A 30 22.40 -12.85 -9.28
N ASN A 31 21.14 -13.29 -9.14
CA ASN A 31 19.95 -12.48 -9.42
C ASN A 31 19.35 -11.83 -8.17
N ILE A 32 19.95 -12.06 -6.99
CA ILE A 32 19.43 -11.56 -5.72
C ILE A 32 20.12 -10.23 -5.41
N ASN A 33 19.35 -9.15 -5.39
CA ASN A 33 19.78 -7.90 -4.78
C ASN A 33 19.51 -7.96 -3.27
N VAL A 34 20.57 -8.18 -2.48
CA VAL A 34 20.45 -8.26 -1.01
C VAL A 34 20.08 -6.94 -0.33
N GLN A 35 20.09 -5.83 -1.07
CA GLN A 35 19.62 -4.52 -0.59
C GLN A 35 18.12 -4.32 -0.80
N GLU A 36 17.46 -5.23 -1.52
CA GLU A 36 16.03 -5.16 -1.79
C GLU A 36 15.26 -6.20 -0.99
N HIS A 37 14.08 -5.80 -0.54
CA HIS A 37 13.16 -6.62 0.20
C HIS A 37 12.12 -7.27 -0.72
N VAL A 38 11.70 -8.50 -0.39
CA VAL A 38 10.58 -9.12 -1.09
C VAL A 38 9.30 -8.36 -0.77
N ARG A 39 8.53 -8.07 -1.82
CA ARG A 39 7.23 -7.40 -1.69
C ARG A 39 6.19 -8.36 -1.12
N LEU A 40 5.57 -7.97 -0.02
CA LEU A 40 4.58 -8.73 0.73
C LEU A 40 3.24 -7.99 0.73
N HIS A 41 2.16 -8.73 0.50
CA HIS A 41 0.80 -8.23 0.69
C HIS A 41 0.30 -8.72 2.03
N LEU A 42 -0.41 -7.85 2.73
CA LEU A 42 -1.04 -8.17 4.00
C LEU A 42 -2.37 -8.87 3.76
N ASP A 43 -2.81 -9.65 4.75
CA ASP A 43 -4.12 -10.32 4.74
C ASP A 43 -4.38 -11.24 3.54
N GLU A 44 -3.33 -11.74 2.89
CA GLU A 44 -3.45 -12.77 1.86
C GLU A 44 -3.69 -14.16 2.47
N ASN A 45 -4.09 -15.11 1.63
CA ASN A 45 -4.33 -16.50 2.03
C ASN A 45 -3.03 -17.34 2.15
N THR A 46 -3.14 -18.52 2.74
CA THR A 46 -2.06 -19.50 2.93
C THR A 46 -1.31 -19.83 1.63
N ALA A 47 -2.01 -19.95 0.49
CA ALA A 47 -1.40 -20.28 -0.79
C ALA A 47 -0.51 -19.17 -1.36
N TYR A 48 -0.86 -17.90 -1.11
CA TYR A 48 0.00 -16.77 -1.45
C TYR A 48 1.32 -16.83 -0.68
N TYR A 49 1.26 -17.02 0.64
CA TYR A 49 2.47 -17.05 1.47
C TYR A 49 3.35 -18.25 1.13
N ALA A 50 2.78 -19.44 0.95
CA ALA A 50 3.52 -20.63 0.54
C ALA A 50 4.29 -20.40 -0.78
N ARG A 51 3.66 -19.76 -1.76
CA ARG A 51 4.29 -19.41 -3.05
C ARG A 51 5.39 -18.37 -2.90
N LYS A 52 5.20 -17.36 -2.04
CA LYS A 52 6.23 -16.35 -1.76
C LYS A 52 7.44 -16.98 -1.07
N ILE A 53 7.22 -17.85 -0.09
CA ILE A 53 8.28 -18.58 0.61
C ILE A 53 9.04 -19.49 -0.36
N SER A 54 8.34 -20.23 -1.23
CA SER A 54 8.99 -21.11 -2.21
C SER A 54 9.87 -20.35 -3.21
N SER A 55 9.60 -19.06 -3.44
CA SER A 55 10.42 -18.17 -4.28
C SER A 55 11.66 -17.59 -3.58
N LEU A 56 11.83 -17.79 -2.28
CA LEU A 56 13.03 -17.36 -1.54
C LEU A 56 14.19 -18.36 -1.64
N LEU A 57 13.97 -19.56 -2.18
CA LEU A 57 14.96 -20.63 -2.17
C LEU A 57 16.11 -20.32 -3.13
N ILE A 58 17.33 -20.31 -2.62
CA ILE A 58 18.53 -19.86 -3.32
C ILE A 58 19.26 -21.05 -3.93
N LYS A 59 19.61 -20.94 -5.21
CA LYS A 59 20.42 -21.93 -5.94
C LYS A 59 21.83 -21.41 -6.16
N ARG A 60 22.80 -22.30 -5.94
CA ARG A 60 24.25 -22.05 -6.12
C ARG A 60 24.76 -20.81 -5.36
N PRO A 61 24.60 -20.72 -4.04
CA PRO A 61 25.24 -19.65 -3.28
C PRO A 61 26.76 -19.74 -3.45
N ARG A 62 27.41 -18.62 -3.80
CA ARG A 62 28.88 -18.59 -3.91
C ARG A 62 29.45 -18.39 -2.50
N ARG A 63 30.67 -18.89 -2.27
CA ARG A 63 31.31 -18.76 -0.94
C ARG A 63 31.51 -17.30 -0.55
N GLU A 64 31.82 -16.44 -1.51
CA GLU A 64 32.11 -15.01 -1.31
C GLU A 64 30.91 -14.20 -0.79
N ASN A 65 29.68 -14.52 -1.19
CA ASN A 65 28.46 -13.80 -0.79
C ASN A 65 27.52 -14.64 0.10
N TYR A 66 27.95 -15.84 0.52
CA TYR A 66 27.10 -16.78 1.27
C TYR A 66 26.48 -16.16 2.51
N ALA A 67 27.28 -15.45 3.32
CA ALA A 67 26.81 -14.84 4.57
C ALA A 67 25.76 -13.75 4.31
N GLN A 68 25.97 -12.91 3.29
CA GLN A 68 25.01 -11.87 2.90
C GLN A 68 23.69 -12.49 2.43
N LEU A 69 23.76 -13.52 1.57
CA LEU A 69 22.58 -14.23 1.09
C LEU A 69 21.83 -14.96 2.21
N ALA A 70 22.55 -15.58 3.15
CA ALA A 70 21.96 -16.25 4.30
C ALA A 70 21.25 -15.25 5.24
N ASN A 71 21.87 -14.10 5.50
CA ASN A 71 21.29 -13.04 6.33
C ASN A 71 20.06 -12.42 5.67
N TRP A 72 20.14 -12.14 4.37
CA TRP A 72 19.00 -11.66 3.58
C TRP A 72 17.84 -12.67 3.62
N GLN A 73 18.11 -13.95 3.35
CA GLN A 73 17.07 -14.98 3.35
C GLN A 73 16.46 -15.20 4.76
N LEU A 74 17.26 -15.11 5.82
CA LEU A 74 16.77 -15.14 7.20
C LEU A 74 15.78 -13.99 7.45
N LEU A 75 16.15 -12.76 7.06
CA LEU A 75 15.31 -11.59 7.21
C LEU A 75 14.01 -11.71 6.39
N GLU A 76 14.09 -12.11 5.12
CA GLU A 76 12.89 -12.30 4.28
C GLU A 76 11.98 -13.42 4.78
N THR A 77 12.56 -14.50 5.31
CA THR A 77 11.81 -15.59 5.96
C THR A 77 11.06 -15.06 7.19
N TYR A 78 11.72 -14.23 8.01
CA TYR A 78 11.10 -13.61 9.19
C TYR A 78 10.00 -12.60 8.81
N ARG A 79 10.23 -11.78 7.78
CA ARG A 79 9.23 -10.82 7.25
C ARG A 79 7.97 -11.53 6.74
N LEU A 80 8.13 -12.61 5.98
CA LEU A 80 7.02 -13.44 5.50
C LEU A 80 6.25 -14.08 6.65
N LEU A 81 6.96 -14.64 7.64
CA LEU A 81 6.36 -15.21 8.82
C LEU A 81 5.48 -14.17 9.53
N ASN A 82 6.04 -13.00 9.86
CA ASN A 82 5.30 -11.97 10.59
C ASN A 82 4.06 -11.49 9.82
N THR A 83 4.19 -11.33 8.50
CA THR A 83 3.07 -10.91 7.66
C THR A 83 1.97 -11.97 7.64
N ALA A 84 2.33 -13.25 7.46
CA ALA A 84 1.37 -14.34 7.47
C ALA A 84 0.71 -14.56 8.84
N HIS A 85 1.49 -14.43 9.93
CA HIS A 85 1.00 -14.54 11.29
C HIS A 85 -0.10 -13.51 11.60
N CYS A 86 0.01 -12.31 11.02
CA CYS A 86 -0.96 -11.25 11.20
C CYS A 86 -2.13 -11.29 10.21
N SER A 87 -2.11 -12.15 9.19
CA SER A 87 -3.19 -12.27 8.21
C SER A 87 -4.48 -12.77 8.84
N VAL A 88 -5.61 -12.11 8.52
CA VAL A 88 -6.94 -12.62 8.91
C VAL A 88 -7.38 -13.83 8.10
N LEU A 89 -6.74 -14.10 6.95
CA LEU A 89 -7.06 -15.25 6.08
C LEU A 89 -6.21 -16.50 6.39
N VAL A 90 -5.26 -16.41 7.32
CA VAL A 90 -4.49 -17.55 7.82
C VAL A 90 -5.15 -18.09 9.07
N LYS A 91 -5.34 -19.42 9.15
CA LYS A 91 -6.00 -20.09 10.28
C LYS A 91 -5.20 -19.96 11.57
N ASP A 92 -5.90 -19.91 12.70
CA ASP A 92 -5.28 -19.78 14.02
C ASP A 92 -4.34 -20.94 14.36
N SER A 93 -4.68 -22.17 13.96
CA SER A 93 -3.81 -23.34 14.12
C SER A 93 -2.47 -23.18 13.38
N THR A 94 -2.47 -22.54 12.22
CA THR A 94 -1.24 -22.20 11.49
C THR A 94 -0.50 -21.07 12.19
N LYS A 95 -1.20 -20.04 12.68
CA LYS A 95 -0.59 -18.93 13.46
C LYS A 95 0.12 -19.43 14.70
N GLU A 96 -0.39 -20.45 15.40
CA GLU A 96 0.29 -21.08 16.53
C GLU A 96 1.64 -21.70 16.12
N LYS A 97 1.69 -22.40 14.98
CA LYS A 97 2.94 -22.95 14.44
C LYS A 97 3.91 -21.84 14.04
N LEU A 98 3.40 -20.79 13.38
CA LEU A 98 4.19 -19.62 13.01
C LEU A 98 4.76 -18.93 14.26
N SER A 99 3.99 -18.81 15.34
CA SER A 99 4.44 -18.22 16.61
C SER A 99 5.59 -19.01 17.22
N LYS A 100 5.51 -20.35 17.26
CA LYS A 100 6.62 -21.21 17.71
C LYS A 100 7.86 -21.05 16.83
N PHE A 101 7.68 -21.03 15.51
CA PHE A 101 8.79 -20.89 14.57
C PHE A 101 9.42 -19.49 14.64
N ARG A 102 8.61 -18.45 14.92
CA ARG A 102 9.08 -17.09 15.16
C ARG A 102 10.09 -17.02 16.29
N THR A 103 9.79 -17.63 17.43
CA THR A 103 10.71 -17.69 18.58
C THR A 103 12.05 -18.33 18.21
N ILE A 104 12.04 -19.35 17.33
CA ILE A 104 13.27 -19.98 16.84
C ILE A 104 14.08 -18.98 16.01
N LEU A 105 13.44 -18.24 15.10
CA LEU A 105 14.12 -17.25 14.26
C LEU A 105 14.71 -16.10 15.09
N GLU A 106 13.97 -15.60 16.08
CA GLU A 106 14.37 -14.45 16.91
C GLU A 106 15.64 -14.72 17.74
N GLU A 107 16.01 -15.98 17.97
CA GLU A 107 17.24 -16.36 18.67
C GLU A 107 18.47 -16.53 17.76
N ILE A 108 18.31 -16.41 16.44
CA ILE A 108 19.40 -16.59 15.48
C ILE A 108 20.13 -15.27 15.26
N GLU A 109 21.43 -15.25 15.51
CA GLU A 109 22.31 -14.16 15.03
C GLU A 109 22.37 -14.20 13.49
N PRO A 110 22.18 -13.10 12.75
CA PRO A 110 22.15 -11.67 13.12
C PRO A 110 20.76 -11.06 13.41
N LEU A 111 19.67 -11.83 13.28
CA LEU A 111 18.31 -11.31 13.44
C LEU A 111 18.06 -10.83 14.88
N LYS A 112 18.55 -11.58 15.88
CA LYS A 112 18.51 -11.18 17.29
C LYS A 112 19.12 -9.79 17.53
N GLY A 113 20.32 -9.55 17.00
CA GLY A 113 21.00 -8.26 17.07
C GLY A 113 20.22 -7.14 16.39
N LEU A 114 19.65 -7.39 15.21
CA LEU A 114 18.81 -6.43 14.49
C LEU A 114 17.57 -6.04 15.30
N LEU A 115 16.84 -7.02 15.85
CA LEU A 115 15.64 -6.78 16.65
C LEU A 115 15.96 -5.93 17.89
N ALA A 116 17.05 -6.26 18.59
CA ALA A 116 17.51 -5.49 19.74
C ALA A 116 17.87 -4.04 19.35
N ALA A 117 18.50 -3.83 18.20
CA ALA A 117 18.85 -2.50 17.71
C ALA A 117 17.60 -1.68 17.31
N ILE A 118 16.60 -2.32 16.70
CA ILE A 118 15.30 -1.69 16.40
C ILE A 118 14.59 -1.31 17.71
N ASP A 119 14.51 -2.22 18.68
CA ASP A 119 13.77 -1.99 19.92
C ASP A 119 14.41 -0.88 20.78
N LYS A 120 15.75 -0.77 20.75
CA LYS A 120 16.52 0.32 21.38
C LYS A 120 16.50 1.64 20.59
N GLY A 121 15.91 1.67 19.40
CA GLY A 121 15.88 2.85 18.53
C GLY A 121 17.23 3.20 17.89
N ILE A 122 18.20 2.29 17.92
CA ILE A 122 19.50 2.46 17.24
C ILE A 122 19.28 2.38 15.72
N VAL A 123 18.48 1.42 15.27
CA VAL A 123 18.00 1.35 13.89
C VAL A 123 16.66 2.08 13.81
N VAL A 124 16.69 3.27 13.22
CA VAL A 124 15.49 4.10 13.02
C VAL A 124 14.78 3.63 11.75
N SER A 125 13.93 2.62 11.90
CA SER A 125 12.99 2.23 10.85
C SER A 125 11.70 3.06 10.97
N PRO A 126 11.17 3.63 9.86
CA PRO A 126 9.88 4.28 9.88
C PRO A 126 8.79 3.27 10.20
N LEU A 127 7.68 3.71 10.76
CA LEU A 127 6.50 2.89 10.95
C LEU A 127 5.51 3.21 9.85
N VAL A 128 4.82 2.20 9.33
CA VAL A 128 3.79 2.39 8.33
C VAL A 128 2.48 1.92 8.90
N CYS A 129 1.47 2.78 8.82
CA CYS A 129 0.11 2.41 9.13
C CYS A 129 -0.56 1.92 7.84
N SER A 130 -1.23 0.78 7.87
CA SER A 130 -1.98 0.20 6.75
C SER A 130 -3.49 0.46 6.89
N GLY A 131 -4.23 0.41 5.78
CA GLY A 131 -5.70 0.51 5.76
C GLY A 131 -6.20 1.87 5.27
N HIS A 132 -7.53 2.03 5.26
CA HIS A 132 -8.17 3.26 4.81
C HIS A 132 -8.27 4.28 5.94
N GLY A 133 -7.53 5.39 5.78
CA GLY A 133 -7.64 6.53 6.67
C GLY A 133 -8.89 7.37 6.39
N SER A 134 -9.57 7.81 7.46
CA SER A 134 -10.58 8.85 7.44
C SER A 134 -10.40 9.76 8.66
N TRP A 135 -10.94 10.97 8.59
CA TRP A 135 -11.08 11.84 9.75
C TRP A 135 -12.30 12.71 9.54
N GLU A 136 -13.07 12.98 10.59
CA GLU A 136 -14.19 13.91 10.53
C GLU A 136 -13.71 15.28 11.02
N LEU A 137 -14.13 16.37 10.36
CA LEU A 137 -13.74 17.74 10.76
C LEU A 137 -14.10 18.08 12.22
N GLU A 138 -15.10 17.39 12.77
CA GLU A 138 -15.58 17.50 14.14
C GLU A 138 -14.68 16.76 15.16
N ASP A 139 -13.75 15.91 14.69
CA ASP A 139 -12.81 15.19 15.53
C ASP A 139 -11.71 16.10 16.09
N LYS A 140 -11.24 15.76 17.29
CA LYS A 140 -10.26 16.54 18.06
C LYS A 140 -8.95 16.71 17.28
N PHE A 141 -8.31 17.87 17.46
CA PHE A 141 -6.94 18.09 17.01
C PHE A 141 -5.93 17.56 18.03
N ILE A 142 -4.92 16.85 17.55
CA ILE A 142 -3.76 16.43 18.31
C ILE A 142 -2.74 17.58 18.35
N ASP A 143 -2.21 17.87 19.54
CA ASP A 143 -1.05 18.74 19.70
C ASP A 143 0.24 17.93 19.57
N MET A 144 0.91 18.07 18.44
CA MET A 144 2.11 17.33 18.08
C MET A 144 3.33 17.70 18.94
N SER A 145 3.31 18.85 19.62
CA SER A 145 4.42 19.26 20.50
C SER A 145 4.59 18.37 21.73
N LYS A 146 3.61 17.51 22.02
CA LYS A 146 3.62 16.56 23.14
C LYS A 146 4.31 15.23 22.81
N PHE A 147 4.69 15.03 21.54
CA PHE A 147 5.25 13.76 21.07
C PHE A 147 6.62 13.98 20.44
N ASP A 148 7.54 13.04 20.67
CA ASP A 148 8.86 13.05 20.02
C ASP A 148 8.84 12.34 18.64
N SER A 149 7.68 12.27 18.00
CA SER A 149 7.47 11.55 16.74
C SER A 149 7.28 12.52 15.58
N THR A 150 7.74 12.11 14.40
CA THR A 150 7.44 12.77 13.13
C THR A 150 6.29 12.02 12.46
N VAL A 151 5.24 12.72 12.04
CA VAL A 151 4.14 12.14 11.27
C VAL A 151 4.24 12.61 9.84
N VAL A 152 4.36 11.64 8.95
CA VAL A 152 4.35 11.84 7.51
C VAL A 152 3.01 11.33 7.02
N LEU A 153 2.20 12.22 6.46
CA LEU A 153 0.98 11.81 5.79
C LEU A 153 1.37 11.16 4.47
N ILE A 154 1.42 9.83 4.45
CA ILE A 154 1.61 9.09 3.22
C ILE A 154 0.22 8.99 2.60
N SER A 155 -0.09 9.90 1.67
CA SER A 155 -1.22 9.62 0.79
C SER A 155 -0.99 8.23 0.19
N GLY A 156 -2.01 7.36 0.13
CA GLY A 156 -1.94 6.07 -0.57
C GLY A 156 -1.63 6.17 -2.08
N LEU A 157 -1.14 7.33 -2.51
CA LEU A 157 -1.06 7.89 -3.85
C LEU A 157 0.35 8.43 -4.16
N GLY A 158 1.33 8.18 -3.29
CA GLY A 158 2.70 8.69 -3.41
C GLY A 158 3.74 7.57 -3.29
N GLY A 159 4.12 6.99 -4.42
CA GLY A 159 5.29 6.13 -4.58
C GLY A 159 6.64 6.85 -4.40
N THR A 160 6.72 7.80 -3.46
CA THR A 160 7.94 8.54 -3.13
C THR A 160 8.45 8.27 -1.71
N LEU A 161 7.79 7.42 -0.92
CA LEU A 161 8.33 6.99 0.37
C LEU A 161 8.64 5.49 0.37
N SER A 162 9.92 5.25 0.08
CA SER A 162 10.69 4.04 0.33
C SER A 162 10.53 2.88 -0.66
N ASN A 163 11.68 2.44 -1.17
CA ASN A 163 11.92 1.11 -1.72
C ASN A 163 11.58 -0.02 -0.72
N GLU A 164 11.19 0.31 0.51
CA GLU A 164 10.97 -0.63 1.59
C GLU A 164 9.48 -0.96 1.80
N LEU A 165 8.54 -0.08 1.43
CA LEU A 165 7.10 -0.34 1.61
C LEU A 165 6.13 0.35 0.60
N ALA A 166 6.61 0.93 -0.49
CA ALA A 166 5.75 1.60 -1.48
C ALA A 166 5.18 0.64 -2.55
N ARG A 167 4.31 -0.27 -2.14
CA ARG A 167 3.08 -0.50 -2.90
C ARG A 167 1.97 -0.37 -1.88
N ASP A 168 1.15 0.65 -2.08
CA ASP A 168 -0.21 0.69 -1.62
C ASP A 168 -0.75 -0.74 -1.52
N VAL A 169 -1.14 -1.14 -0.30
CA VAL A 169 -1.52 -2.52 0.00
C VAL A 169 -2.78 -2.94 -0.80
N GLU A 170 -3.40 -2.00 -1.51
CA GLU A 170 -4.53 -2.22 -2.42
C GLU A 170 -4.16 -2.17 -3.91
N ASN A 171 -2.97 -1.71 -4.30
CA ASN A 171 -2.61 -1.52 -5.71
C ASN A 171 -1.42 -2.37 -6.13
N ASP A 172 -1.73 -3.64 -6.40
CA ASP A 172 -1.01 -4.44 -7.38
C ASP A 172 -1.15 -3.89 -8.82
N LEU A 173 -2.02 -2.88 -9.02
CA LEU A 173 -2.40 -2.39 -10.34
C LEU A 173 -1.31 -1.62 -11.08
N TYR A 174 -0.35 -0.99 -10.38
CA TYR A 174 0.54 -0.01 -11.01
C TYR A 174 2.02 -0.15 -10.63
N LYS A 175 2.91 0.05 -11.60
CA LYS A 175 4.31 0.42 -11.33
C LYS A 175 4.34 1.94 -11.19
N VAL A 176 5.10 2.49 -10.24
CA VAL A 176 5.07 3.93 -9.91
C VAL A 176 5.32 4.79 -11.15
N GLU A 177 6.24 4.35 -12.00
CA GLU A 177 6.59 4.97 -13.28
C GLU A 177 5.46 4.98 -14.33
N ASN A 178 4.41 4.17 -14.14
CA ASN A 178 3.30 3.99 -15.08
C ASN A 178 1.98 4.59 -14.58
N VAL A 179 2.01 5.32 -13.46
CA VAL A 179 0.83 5.97 -12.88
C VAL A 179 0.62 7.34 -13.51
N VAL A 180 -0.62 7.58 -13.96
CA VAL A 180 -1.11 8.87 -14.43
C VAL A 180 -2.14 9.38 -13.45
N VAL A 181 -2.04 10.66 -13.08
CA VAL A 181 -3.05 11.30 -12.24
C VAL A 181 -3.89 12.26 -13.06
N VAL A 182 -5.20 12.20 -12.88
CA VAL A 182 -6.19 13.04 -13.56
C VAL A 182 -7.12 13.66 -12.52
N LYS A 183 -7.80 14.74 -12.87
CA LYS A 183 -8.95 15.20 -12.06
C LYS A 183 -10.13 14.28 -12.35
N LYS A 184 -10.98 14.02 -11.34
CA LYS A 184 -12.18 13.20 -11.49
C LYS A 184 -13.14 13.74 -12.56
N ASP A 185 -13.18 15.07 -12.68
CA ASP A 185 -14.04 15.76 -13.64
C ASP A 185 -13.36 15.94 -15.02
N GLU A 186 -12.06 15.64 -15.13
CA GLU A 186 -11.25 15.80 -16.35
C GLU A 186 -10.33 14.59 -16.55
N GLU A 187 -10.92 13.40 -16.77
CA GLU A 187 -10.19 12.12 -16.81
C GLU A 187 -9.25 11.94 -18.02
N THR A 188 -9.19 12.90 -18.94
CA THR A 188 -8.38 12.83 -20.18
C THR A 188 -7.17 13.76 -20.17
N VAL A 189 -6.99 14.56 -19.13
CA VAL A 189 -5.87 15.50 -18.98
C VAL A 189 -5.06 15.12 -17.74
N PRO A 190 -3.77 14.79 -17.89
CA PRO A 190 -2.93 14.51 -16.73
C PRO A 190 -2.68 15.79 -15.94
N VAL A 191 -2.69 15.67 -14.62
CA VAL A 191 -2.29 16.74 -13.72
C VAL A 191 -0.78 16.95 -13.86
N LYS A 192 -0.36 18.18 -14.19
CA LYS A 192 1.06 18.50 -14.45
C LYS A 192 1.95 18.33 -13.23
N SER A 193 1.42 18.63 -12.05
CA SER A 193 2.13 18.53 -10.78
C SER A 193 1.13 18.35 -9.65
N ILE A 194 1.46 17.46 -8.73
CA ILE A 194 0.77 17.28 -7.46
C ILE A 194 1.78 17.59 -6.38
N ASN A 195 1.34 18.08 -5.22
CA ASN A 195 2.24 18.26 -4.08
C ASN A 195 2.95 16.91 -3.80
N PRO A 196 4.27 16.80 -4.07
CA PRO A 196 5.00 15.55 -3.90
C PRO A 196 5.32 15.28 -2.42
N SER A 197 5.06 16.25 -1.55
CA SER A 197 5.34 16.25 -0.12
C SER A 197 4.07 16.64 0.63
N PRO A 198 3.07 15.73 0.72
CA PRO A 198 1.87 15.94 1.54
C PRO A 198 2.23 16.36 2.96
N THR A 199 1.28 17.00 3.64
CA THR A 199 1.48 17.70 4.91
C THR A 199 2.33 16.90 5.89
N PHE A 200 3.49 17.49 6.19
CA PHE A 200 4.55 16.90 6.99
C PHE A 200 4.54 17.55 8.37
N PHE A 201 4.49 16.73 9.42
CA PHE A 201 4.54 17.20 10.80
C PHE A 201 5.76 16.62 11.49
N SER A 202 6.64 17.49 11.98
CA SER A 202 7.70 17.10 12.89
C SER A 202 7.76 18.06 14.07
N ARG A 203 8.50 17.69 15.12
CA ARG A 203 8.79 18.61 16.24
C ARG A 203 9.44 19.94 15.81
N HIS A 204 10.00 19.99 14.61
CA HIS A 204 10.70 21.15 14.04
C HIS A 204 9.86 21.95 13.04
N THR A 205 8.63 21.51 12.71
CA THR A 205 7.75 22.25 11.80
C THR A 205 6.94 23.32 12.53
N THR A 206 6.55 24.37 11.80
CA THR A 206 5.67 25.43 12.31
C THR A 206 4.26 24.93 12.60
N VAL A 207 3.81 23.89 11.89
CA VAL A 207 2.49 23.29 12.12
C VAL A 207 2.58 22.34 13.33
N LYS A 208 1.85 22.69 14.40
CA LYS A 208 1.87 21.96 15.69
C LYS A 208 0.59 21.18 15.98
N LYS A 209 -0.46 21.37 15.18
CA LYS A 209 -1.75 20.70 15.35
C LYS A 209 -2.11 19.92 14.11
N LEU A 210 -2.54 18.68 14.30
CA LEU A 210 -2.95 17.75 13.25
C LEU A 210 -4.31 17.15 13.63
N PRO A 211 -5.25 16.95 12.69
CA PRO A 211 -6.47 16.20 12.98
C PRO A 211 -6.17 14.79 13.50
N ASP A 212 -6.99 14.27 14.41
CA ASP A 212 -6.81 12.90 14.91
C ASP A 212 -7.30 11.87 13.89
N LEU A 213 -6.43 11.57 12.92
CA LEU A 213 -6.72 10.64 11.82
C LEU A 213 -7.05 9.25 12.36
N CYS A 214 -8.04 8.60 11.77
CA CYS A 214 -8.47 7.27 12.14
C CYS A 214 -8.26 6.30 10.98
N LEU A 215 -7.88 5.05 11.30
CA LEU A 215 -7.91 3.94 10.34
C LEU A 215 -9.08 3.03 10.72
N VAL A 216 -10.02 2.87 9.79
CA VAL A 216 -11.28 2.15 10.04
C VAL A 216 -11.19 0.72 9.51
N ASP A 217 -11.53 -0.23 10.36
CA ASP A 217 -11.75 -1.63 10.07
C ASP A 217 -13.22 -1.82 9.67
N GLY A 218 -13.44 -2.02 8.38
CA GLY A 218 -14.73 -2.42 7.83
C GLY A 218 -14.69 -3.86 7.35
N GLU A 219 -15.87 -4.46 7.14
CA GLU A 219 -15.98 -5.84 6.60
C GLU A 219 -15.19 -6.03 5.29
N LYS A 220 -15.09 -4.96 4.48
CA LYS A 220 -14.41 -4.97 3.18
C LYS A 220 -13.04 -4.29 3.19
N SER A 221 -12.57 -3.75 4.32
CA SER A 221 -11.26 -3.09 4.37
C SER A 221 -10.15 -4.13 4.39
N PHE A 222 -9.52 -4.34 3.23
CA PHE A 222 -8.32 -5.14 3.09
C PHE A 222 -7.23 -4.25 2.48
N PRO A 223 -6.07 -4.12 3.15
CA PRO A 223 -5.69 -4.80 4.39
C PRO A 223 -6.42 -4.22 5.61
N LYS A 224 -6.44 -4.99 6.70
CA LYS A 224 -6.92 -4.51 7.99
C LYS A 224 -5.99 -3.42 8.55
N PRO A 225 -6.54 -2.43 9.28
CA PRO A 225 -5.76 -1.40 9.94
C PRO A 225 -4.69 -1.93 10.87
N ARG A 226 -3.41 -1.59 10.63
CA ARG A 226 -2.28 -1.99 11.49
C ARG A 226 -1.17 -0.94 11.46
N VAL A 227 -0.27 -0.98 12.44
CA VAL A 227 1.01 -0.24 12.44
C VAL A 227 2.14 -1.26 12.34
N ILE A 228 2.97 -1.11 11.33
CA ILE A 228 3.95 -2.11 10.89
C ILE A 228 5.34 -1.49 10.91
N GLU A 229 6.32 -2.27 11.37
CA GLU A 229 7.74 -2.00 11.21
C GLU A 229 8.22 -2.70 9.91
N PRO A 230 8.56 -1.95 8.84
CA PRO A 230 8.87 -2.43 7.49
C PRO A 230 9.98 -3.46 7.39
N LEU A 231 11.06 -3.23 8.12
CA LEU A 231 12.32 -3.97 7.99
C LEU A 231 12.13 -5.43 8.42
N THR A 232 11.29 -5.65 9.42
CA THR A 232 10.97 -6.98 9.94
C THR A 232 9.53 -7.43 9.66
N ALA A 233 8.72 -6.56 9.05
CA ALA A 233 7.27 -6.71 8.89
C ALA A 233 6.51 -7.00 10.21
N ARG A 234 7.08 -6.63 11.36
CA ARG A 234 6.44 -6.80 12.67
C ARG A 234 5.24 -5.86 12.77
N VAL A 235 4.09 -6.41 13.15
CA VAL A 235 2.94 -5.61 13.56
C VAL A 235 3.15 -5.13 14.99
N LEU A 236 3.29 -3.82 15.17
CA LEU A 236 3.44 -3.15 16.47
C LEU A 236 2.09 -2.77 17.07
N PHE A 237 1.07 -2.61 16.23
CA PHE A 237 -0.28 -2.26 16.66
C PHE A 237 -1.33 -2.80 15.69
N ASP A 238 -2.42 -3.35 16.23
CA ASP A 238 -3.56 -3.93 15.51
C ASP A 238 -4.81 -3.70 16.38
N LEU A 239 -5.98 -3.51 15.76
CA LEU A 239 -7.25 -3.32 16.46
C LEU A 239 -7.62 -4.47 17.38
N SER A 240 -7.25 -5.70 17.00
CA SER A 240 -7.45 -6.89 17.85
C SER A 240 -6.81 -6.77 19.24
N ILE A 241 -5.81 -5.89 19.40
CA ILE A 241 -5.16 -5.63 20.68
C ILE A 241 -6.02 -4.73 21.58
N LEU A 242 -6.82 -3.85 20.98
CA LEU A 242 -7.77 -3.01 21.70
C LEU A 242 -9.00 -3.87 22.02
N LYS A 243 -9.17 -4.27 23.29
CA LYS A 243 -10.38 -4.92 23.80
C LYS A 243 -11.58 -3.95 23.80
N SER A 244 -11.92 -3.40 22.64
CA SER A 244 -12.93 -2.38 22.47
C SER A 244 -13.88 -2.78 21.35
N ASN A 245 -15.13 -2.35 21.45
CA ASN A 245 -16.12 -2.52 20.39
C ASN A 245 -15.91 -1.54 19.22
N LYS A 246 -14.82 -0.76 19.22
CA LYS A 246 -14.52 0.18 18.16
C LYS A 246 -13.86 -0.55 17.01
N ASN A 247 -14.31 -0.23 15.81
CA ASN A 247 -13.75 -0.73 14.57
C ASN A 247 -12.74 0.27 13.96
N TYR A 248 -12.08 1.10 14.78
CA TYR A 248 -11.06 2.03 14.30
C TYR A 248 -10.03 2.28 15.39
N PHE A 249 -8.81 2.66 15.00
CA PHE A 249 -7.86 3.30 15.91
C PHE A 249 -7.42 4.65 15.38
N SER A 250 -7.19 5.56 16.31
CA SER A 250 -6.79 6.92 16.05
C SER A 250 -5.26 7.09 16.09
N LEU A 251 -4.76 8.10 15.38
CA LEU A 251 -3.35 8.46 15.37
C LEU A 251 -2.87 8.86 16.76
N SER A 252 -3.70 9.54 17.57
CA SER A 252 -3.40 9.87 18.96
C SER A 252 -3.06 8.62 19.78
N THR A 253 -3.86 7.55 19.65
CA THR A 253 -3.64 6.27 20.32
C THR A 253 -2.29 5.66 19.94
N VAL A 254 -1.93 5.74 18.65
CA VAL A 254 -0.65 5.23 18.14
C VAL A 254 0.51 6.06 18.67
N LEU A 255 0.41 7.39 18.63
CA LEU A 255 1.44 8.31 19.11
C LEU A 255 1.70 8.15 20.61
N GLU A 256 0.66 8.00 21.41
CA GLU A 256 0.77 7.75 22.86
C GLU A 256 1.49 6.43 23.14
N LYS A 257 1.08 5.35 22.47
CA LYS A 257 1.64 4.01 22.71
C LYS A 257 3.10 3.89 22.26
N LEU A 258 3.50 4.68 21.28
CA LEU A 258 4.84 4.65 20.68
C LEU A 258 5.71 5.85 21.08
N ASN A 259 5.28 6.63 22.08
CA ASN A 259 5.99 7.82 22.51
C ASN A 259 7.40 7.50 23.06
N GLY A 260 8.34 8.44 22.88
CA GLY A 260 9.72 8.34 23.39
C GLY A 260 10.69 7.49 22.56
N LYS A 261 10.32 7.07 21.34
CA LYS A 261 11.17 6.25 20.46
C LYS A 261 11.67 6.96 19.19
N ASN A 262 11.56 8.30 19.12
CA ASN A 262 11.86 9.14 17.95
C ASN A 262 11.58 8.44 16.61
N ARG A 263 10.29 8.24 16.31
CA ARG A 263 9.85 7.48 15.13
C ARG A 263 9.30 8.41 14.08
N THR A 264 9.52 8.04 12.82
CA THR A 264 8.77 8.56 11.69
C THR A 264 7.57 7.64 11.46
N ILE A 265 6.35 8.16 11.50
CA ILE A 265 5.12 7.42 11.27
C ILE A 265 4.56 7.84 9.92
N GLY A 266 4.65 6.94 8.96
CA GLY A 266 3.98 7.01 7.68
C GLY A 266 2.52 6.60 7.81
N TRP A 267 1.63 7.58 7.76
CA TRP A 267 0.20 7.32 7.90
C TRP A 267 -0.44 7.15 6.52
N SER A 268 -0.86 5.92 6.15
CA SER A 268 -1.57 5.66 4.89
C SER A 268 -3.02 6.16 4.96
N ALA A 269 -3.22 7.46 4.81
CA ALA A 269 -4.57 7.97 4.62
C ALA A 269 -4.91 7.92 3.13
N CYS A 270 -6.09 7.39 2.81
CA CYS A 270 -6.87 8.07 1.77
C CYS A 270 -7.00 9.49 2.30
N THR A 271 -6.36 10.45 1.64
CA THR A 271 -6.22 11.86 2.09
C THR A 271 -7.54 12.62 1.97
N VAL A 272 -8.60 12.00 2.47
CA VAL A 272 -9.99 12.36 2.35
C VAL A 272 -10.52 12.39 3.78
N GLY A 273 -10.76 13.59 4.28
CA GLY A 273 -11.61 13.81 5.44
C GLY A 273 -13.07 13.86 5.04
N PHE A 274 -13.96 13.87 6.02
CA PHE A 274 -15.38 14.16 5.82
C PHE A 274 -15.73 15.45 6.58
N ASN A 275 -16.50 16.34 5.95
CA ASN A 275 -17.05 17.51 6.64
C ASN A 275 -18.32 17.16 7.41
N GLU A 276 -18.85 18.13 8.17
CA GLU A 276 -20.10 18.03 8.95
C GLU A 276 -21.32 17.59 8.12
N LYS A 277 -21.25 17.73 6.79
CA LYS A 277 -22.29 17.32 5.84
C LYS A 277 -22.04 15.93 5.22
N GLY A 278 -21.05 15.20 5.73
CA GLY A 278 -20.61 13.91 5.20
C GLY A 278 -19.96 13.98 3.82
N ASN A 279 -19.53 15.16 3.36
CA ASN A 279 -18.85 15.30 2.07
C ASN A 279 -17.35 15.08 2.22
N ARG A 280 -16.76 14.39 1.26
CA ARG A 280 -15.31 14.19 1.15
C ARG A 280 -14.60 15.53 1.00
N VAL A 281 -13.62 15.82 1.84
CA VAL A 281 -12.77 17.04 1.83
C VAL A 281 -11.28 16.67 1.93
N GLY A 282 -10.39 17.54 1.46
CA GLY A 282 -8.93 17.33 1.52
C GLY A 282 -8.23 17.49 0.17
N ASP A 283 -6.90 17.64 0.23
CA ASP A 283 -6.06 18.07 -0.89
C ASP A 283 -6.15 17.20 -2.14
N PHE A 284 -6.61 15.95 -2.00
CA PHE A 284 -6.59 14.96 -3.08
C PHE A 284 -7.99 14.44 -3.48
N VAL A 285 -9.08 14.96 -2.89
CA VAL A 285 -10.46 14.45 -3.13
C VAL A 285 -10.87 14.52 -4.59
N GLY A 286 -10.44 15.55 -5.31
CA GLY A 286 -10.79 15.81 -6.71
C GLY A 286 -9.96 15.01 -7.73
N TYR A 287 -9.06 14.15 -7.29
CA TYR A 287 -8.11 13.46 -8.17
C TYR A 287 -8.37 11.95 -8.25
N LYS A 288 -7.91 11.34 -9.33
CA LYS A 288 -7.98 9.90 -9.61
C LYS A 288 -6.69 9.46 -10.28
N TRP A 289 -6.22 8.26 -9.92
CA TRP A 289 -5.01 7.65 -10.46
C TRP A 289 -5.40 6.48 -11.37
N THR A 290 -4.67 6.30 -12.46
CA THR A 290 -4.89 5.24 -13.44
C THR A 290 -3.54 4.86 -14.06
N ASN A 291 -3.39 3.65 -14.61
CA ASN A 291 -2.21 3.38 -15.43
C ASN A 291 -2.29 4.14 -16.76
N GLN A 292 -1.12 4.31 -17.38
CA GLN A 292 -0.96 4.82 -18.72
C GLN A 292 -1.84 4.09 -19.75
N SER A 293 -1.96 2.76 -19.68
CA SER A 293 -2.74 1.99 -20.66
C SER A 293 -4.23 2.27 -20.60
N ASN A 294 -4.82 2.31 -19.40
CA ASN A 294 -6.23 2.61 -19.17
C ASN A 294 -6.52 4.08 -19.46
N PHE A 295 -5.60 4.98 -19.08
CA PHE A 295 -5.69 6.39 -19.42
C PHE A 295 -5.76 6.60 -20.94
N MET A 296 -4.82 6.04 -21.69
CA MET A 296 -4.76 6.17 -23.15
C MET A 296 -5.98 5.53 -23.82
N SER A 297 -6.42 4.36 -23.34
CA SER A 297 -7.63 3.70 -23.84
C SER A 297 -8.88 4.56 -23.62
N LYS A 298 -9.07 5.08 -22.40
CA LYS A 298 -10.22 5.92 -22.05
C LYS A 298 -10.22 7.25 -22.82
N LYS A 299 -9.04 7.89 -22.92
CA LYS A 299 -8.86 9.11 -23.72
C LYS A 299 -9.25 8.88 -25.18
N ARG A 300 -8.74 7.80 -25.79
CA ARG A 300 -9.06 7.44 -27.17
C ARG A 300 -10.56 7.22 -27.37
N ARG A 301 -11.21 6.47 -26.48
CA ARG A 301 -12.66 6.19 -26.55
C ARG A 301 -13.49 7.49 -26.50
N LEU A 302 -13.17 8.38 -25.57
CA LEU A 302 -13.87 9.67 -25.43
C LEU A 302 -13.61 10.62 -26.62
N GLU A 303 -12.43 10.56 -27.23
CA GLU A 303 -12.13 11.30 -28.47
C GLU A 303 -12.89 10.75 -29.69
N GLU A 304 -13.07 9.43 -29.77
CA GLU A 304 -13.87 8.76 -30.82
C GLU A 304 -15.37 9.08 -30.66
N GLU A 305 -15.91 9.01 -29.44
CA GLU A 305 -17.30 9.40 -29.12
C GLU A 305 -17.57 10.86 -29.49
N ARG A 306 -16.68 11.79 -29.11
CA ARG A 306 -16.80 13.22 -29.48
C ARG A 306 -16.77 13.45 -31.00
N LYS A 307 -15.96 12.70 -31.74
CA LYS A 307 -15.92 12.81 -33.21
C LYS A 307 -17.23 12.34 -33.84
N LEU A 308 -17.80 11.24 -33.33
CA LEU A 308 -19.09 10.72 -33.78
C LEU A 308 -20.22 11.72 -33.50
N ASP A 309 -20.24 12.34 -32.32
CA ASP A 309 -21.23 13.37 -31.97
C ASP A 309 -21.13 14.61 -32.87
N ILE A 310 -19.91 15.05 -33.19
CA ILE A 310 -19.68 16.17 -34.13
C ILE A 310 -20.13 15.79 -35.55
N GLU A 311 -19.86 14.56 -36.00
CA GLU A 311 -20.26 14.09 -37.32
C GLU A 311 -21.78 13.92 -37.44
N MET A 312 -22.43 13.37 -36.42
CA MET A 312 -23.90 13.30 -36.34
C MET A 312 -24.50 14.70 -36.38
N ASN A 313 -24.03 15.63 -35.54
CA ASN A 313 -24.54 17.01 -35.53
C ASN A 313 -24.30 17.75 -36.84
N LYS A 314 -23.20 17.47 -37.57
CA LYS A 314 -22.99 17.98 -38.92
C LYS A 314 -24.00 17.40 -39.91
N LYS A 315 -24.23 16.08 -39.89
CA LYS A 315 -25.22 15.42 -40.76
C LYS A 315 -26.64 15.91 -40.52
N THR A 316 -27.03 16.17 -39.26
CA THR A 316 -28.34 16.76 -38.93
C THR A 316 -28.47 18.17 -39.51
N LYS A 317 -27.45 19.01 -39.37
CA LYS A 317 -27.44 20.37 -39.96
C LYS A 317 -27.40 20.38 -41.49
N THR A 318 -26.75 19.40 -42.12
CA THR A 318 -26.76 19.27 -43.58
C THR A 318 -28.13 18.82 -44.09
N LYS A 319 -28.80 17.89 -43.40
CA LYS A 319 -30.19 17.50 -43.71
C LYS A 319 -31.18 18.67 -43.59
N GLU A 320 -31.08 19.46 -42.52
CA GLU A 320 -31.92 20.66 -42.34
C GLU A 320 -31.73 21.68 -43.47
N LYS A 321 -30.49 21.86 -43.95
CA LYS A 321 -30.20 22.71 -45.12
C LYS A 321 -30.70 22.13 -46.45
N ASP A 322 -30.60 20.83 -46.65
CA ASP A 322 -31.08 20.19 -47.88
C ASP A 322 -32.62 20.23 -47.95
N GLU A 323 -33.32 20.13 -46.80
CA GLU A 323 -34.78 20.34 -46.73
C GLU A 323 -35.18 21.81 -46.99
N GLU A 324 -34.37 22.78 -46.56
CA GLU A 324 -34.57 24.21 -46.87
C GLU A 324 -34.38 24.55 -48.35
N ILE A 325 -33.45 23.86 -49.04
CA ILE A 325 -33.16 24.05 -50.47
C ILE A 325 -34.25 23.39 -51.35
N VAL A 326 -34.82 22.26 -50.94
CA VAL A 326 -35.95 21.63 -51.67
C VAL A 326 -37.22 22.49 -51.58
N ALA A 327 -37.39 23.28 -50.51
CA ALA A 327 -38.51 24.20 -50.35
C ALA A 327 -38.39 25.51 -51.17
N THR A 328 -37.23 25.79 -51.79
CA THR A 328 -36.95 27.07 -52.50
C THR A 328 -36.76 26.93 -54.02
N ILE A 329 -37.32 25.90 -54.65
CA ILE A 329 -37.51 25.90 -56.12
C ILE A 329 -38.73 26.79 -56.44
N PRO A 330 -38.58 27.96 -57.09
CA PRO A 330 -39.72 28.77 -57.48
C PRO A 330 -40.41 28.10 -58.69
N PRO A 331 -41.75 28.08 -58.75
CA PRO A 331 -42.45 27.63 -59.95
C PRO A 331 -42.25 28.66 -61.06
N SER A 332 -41.32 28.39 -61.97
CA SER A 332 -41.18 29.15 -63.21
C SER A 332 -42.03 28.53 -64.32
N PHE A 333 -43.06 29.31 -64.71
CA PHE A 333 -43.77 29.37 -65.99
C PHE A 333 -44.57 28.14 -66.50
N ILE A 334 -45.90 28.33 -66.45
CA ILE A 334 -46.99 27.96 -67.40
C ILE A 334 -46.91 26.59 -68.08
#